data_AF-A0A6J7ZWI7-F1
#
_entry.id   AF-A0A6J7ZWI7-F1
#
_cell.length_a   1.000
_cell.length_b   1.000
_cell.length_c   1.000
_cell.angle_alpha   90.00
_cell.angle_beta   90.00
_cell.angle_gamma   90.00
#
_symmetry.space_group_name_H-M   'P 1'
#
loop_
_entity.id
_entity.type
_entity.pdbx_description
1 polymer ?
#
loop_
_entity_poly.entity_id
_entity_poly.type
_entity_poly.pdbx_seq_one_letter_code
_entity_poly.pdbx_strand_id
1 'polypeptide(L)'
;MSNFSTLLQLAQELVMHLRMKYGVIVKVIMVPKVVVARLVQRRPTNVEKRQQRAEEKKTTPPVTFVHRTYQHKHMSRENLVTKIEQQKTEMRTLSSEVEKLKRQLHKQILQNGVTFNNPIVENIELKDLMSTYQNDFEQAFPNPNSLQRLFWEQQIKYNTAGKNGMRWHPMLIRWCLFMRSKSVKAYDSMRDSCFIKLPSTRTLFDYSHYTKSALGFQPDVIKMLHDEASKLAMYEDNHKSFVGILFDEIKIQEDLVFDKHTGELIGYCDLDSIGNEILNLENLVGNCKKSQLAKFMLVIMVRGVTNVPHLIKTARNCFSNSFSHKNTRRLWKNGKDISWMHIVRLFEEHCELQLYSPCPKLTRRHTDLAAFTYMKVNLAAQILSGSVANALEHLYDDSVSETVLFIRNFNKFFDCLNVRNLLEGCNKRNPDLEPFTGVDDPRLNWLKSTFLDYLKEWKQSIMQRPNLTLSQKLSMQLSAQTLAGVKISINSITECVKFMLDQGADFVLTYNFNQDP
;
A
#
# COMPACT_ATOMS: atom_id res chain seq x y z
N MET A 1 31.17 -31.20 -39.92
CA MET A 1 30.71 -29.83 -40.29
C MET A 1 29.44 -29.83 -41.15
N SER A 2 29.06 -30.92 -41.82
CA SER A 2 27.83 -31.00 -42.62
C SER A 2 26.53 -30.84 -41.82
N ASN A 3 26.42 -31.42 -40.61
CA ASN A 3 25.18 -31.35 -39.82
C ASN A 3 24.89 -29.96 -39.21
N PHE A 4 25.88 -29.07 -39.12
CA PHE A 4 25.71 -27.76 -38.48
C PHE A 4 25.08 -26.74 -39.43
N SER A 5 25.40 -26.83 -40.73
CA SER A 5 24.79 -25.99 -41.77
C SER A 5 23.29 -26.28 -41.92
N THR A 6 22.90 -27.55 -41.89
CA THR A 6 21.50 -27.98 -42.03
C THR A 6 20.64 -27.55 -40.84
N LEU A 7 21.18 -27.63 -39.62
CA LEU A 7 20.52 -27.17 -38.40
C LEU A 7 20.36 -25.64 -38.34
N LEU A 8 21.34 -24.89 -38.86
CA LEU A 8 21.26 -23.43 -38.92
C LEU A 8 20.20 -22.98 -39.95
N GLN A 9 20.07 -23.69 -41.06
CA GLN A 9 19.12 -23.39 -42.12
C GLN A 9 17.67 -23.69 -41.69
N LEU A 10 17.42 -24.82 -41.02
CA LEU A 10 16.13 -25.15 -40.41
C LEU A 10 15.73 -24.15 -39.31
N ALA A 11 16.67 -23.70 -38.49
CA ALA A 11 16.40 -22.71 -37.45
C ALA A 11 16.06 -21.32 -38.03
N GLN A 12 16.68 -20.94 -39.15
CA GLN A 12 16.38 -19.68 -39.84
C GLN A 12 15.02 -19.70 -40.54
N GLU A 13 14.63 -20.83 -41.15
CA GLU A 13 13.30 -20.99 -41.76
C GLU A 13 12.17 -20.97 -40.71
N LEU A 14 12.37 -21.63 -39.56
CA LEU A 14 11.38 -21.63 -38.48
C LEU A 14 11.16 -20.22 -37.89
N VAL A 15 12.23 -19.44 -37.74
CA VAL A 15 12.16 -18.06 -37.25
C VAL A 15 11.47 -17.14 -38.26
N MET A 16 11.71 -17.32 -39.56
CA MET A 16 10.99 -16.56 -40.59
C MET A 16 9.49 -16.91 -40.63
N HIS A 17 9.14 -18.20 -40.50
CA HIS A 17 7.75 -18.64 -40.54
C HIS A 17 6.95 -18.13 -39.32
N LEU A 18 7.55 -18.15 -38.13
CA LEU A 18 6.92 -17.61 -36.90
C LEU A 18 6.79 -16.08 -36.94
N ARG A 19 7.77 -15.38 -37.52
CA ARG A 19 7.72 -13.92 -37.68
C ARG A 19 6.64 -13.47 -38.66
N MET A 20 6.45 -14.19 -39.77
CA MET A 20 5.42 -13.86 -40.77
C MET A 20 3.99 -14.21 -40.30
N LYS A 21 3.81 -15.28 -39.53
CA LYS A 21 2.45 -15.76 -39.16
C LYS A 21 1.91 -15.16 -37.86
N TYR A 22 2.76 -14.74 -36.92
CA TYR A 22 2.34 -14.29 -35.58
C TYR A 22 2.96 -12.95 -35.12
N GLY A 23 3.79 -12.29 -35.94
CA GLY A 23 4.37 -10.98 -35.61
C GLY A 23 5.37 -10.97 -34.44
N VAL A 24 5.80 -12.14 -33.95
CA VAL A 24 6.72 -12.26 -32.81
C VAL A 24 8.18 -12.26 -33.27
N ILE A 25 9.03 -11.47 -32.61
CA ILE A 25 10.49 -11.45 -32.84
C ILE A 25 11.15 -12.50 -31.93
N VAL A 26 11.58 -13.62 -32.50
CA VAL A 26 12.31 -14.68 -31.79
C VAL A 26 13.81 -14.54 -32.02
N LYS A 27 14.60 -14.53 -30.94
CA LYS A 27 16.07 -14.43 -30.98
C LYS A 27 16.68 -15.78 -30.59
N VAL A 28 17.28 -16.49 -31.55
CA VAL A 28 17.97 -17.77 -31.31
C VAL A 28 19.41 -17.47 -30.89
N ILE A 29 19.80 -17.91 -29.69
CA ILE A 29 21.16 -17.78 -29.18
C ILE A 29 21.79 -19.18 -29.17
N MET A 30 22.74 -19.43 -30.08
CA MET A 30 23.58 -20.64 -30.02
C MET A 30 24.86 -20.33 -29.25
N VAL A 31 25.18 -21.17 -28.27
CA VAL A 31 26.44 -21.10 -27.50
C VAL A 31 27.40 -22.15 -28.06
N PRO A 32 28.58 -21.77 -28.60
CA PRO A 32 29.54 -22.74 -29.10
C PRO A 32 30.24 -23.45 -27.93
N LYS A 33 30.22 -24.79 -27.93
CA LYS A 33 31.16 -25.59 -27.12
C LYS A 33 32.53 -25.56 -27.79
N VAL A 34 33.45 -24.77 -27.25
CA VAL A 34 34.87 -24.82 -27.63
C VAL A 34 35.49 -26.03 -26.96
N VAL A 35 35.84 -27.05 -27.75
CA VAL A 35 36.79 -28.10 -27.33
C VAL A 35 38.18 -27.57 -27.64
N VAL A 36 38.94 -27.22 -26.60
CA VAL A 36 40.33 -26.79 -26.74
C VAL A 36 41.22 -28.03 -26.83
N ALA A 37 41.76 -28.31 -28.02
CA ALA A 37 42.89 -29.21 -28.19
C ALA A 37 44.13 -28.58 -27.55
N ARG A 38 44.78 -29.28 -26.60
CA ARG A 38 46.06 -28.86 -26.03
C ARG A 38 47.18 -29.09 -27.05
N LEU A 39 47.64 -28.01 -27.69
CA LEU A 39 49.01 -27.94 -28.19
C LEU A 39 49.94 -27.70 -27.00
N VAL A 40 50.87 -28.63 -26.77
CA VAL A 40 51.92 -28.49 -25.77
C VAL A 40 52.91 -27.45 -26.28
N GLN A 41 52.74 -26.19 -25.87
CA GLN A 41 53.79 -25.17 -25.97
C GLN A 41 54.41 -24.94 -24.58
N ARG A 42 55.72 -24.75 -24.58
CA ARG A 42 56.58 -24.58 -23.40
C ARG A 42 56.06 -23.41 -22.56
N ARG A 43 55.82 -23.63 -21.26
CA ARG A 43 55.37 -22.56 -20.34
C ARG A 43 56.50 -21.57 -20.11
N PRO A 44 56.27 -20.25 -20.27
CA PRO A 44 57.25 -19.24 -19.91
C PRO A 44 57.49 -19.22 -18.40
N THR A 45 58.74 -18.99 -18.03
CA THR A 45 59.22 -18.92 -16.66
C THR A 45 58.65 -17.70 -15.92
N ASN A 46 58.68 -17.72 -14.59
CA ASN A 46 58.16 -16.61 -13.77
C ASN A 46 58.89 -15.28 -14.01
N VAL A 47 60.10 -15.32 -14.57
CA VAL A 47 60.90 -14.14 -14.94
C VAL A 47 60.34 -13.47 -16.20
N GLU A 48 60.04 -14.26 -17.23
CA GLU A 48 59.43 -13.79 -18.49
C GLU A 48 58.04 -13.18 -18.27
N LYS A 49 57.25 -13.78 -17.36
CA LYS A 49 55.94 -13.23 -16.96
C LYS A 49 56.04 -11.89 -16.21
N ARG A 50 57.16 -11.65 -15.50
CA ARG A 50 57.40 -10.38 -14.81
C ARG A 50 57.85 -9.28 -15.78
N GLN A 51 58.65 -9.62 -16.79
CA GLN A 51 59.05 -8.69 -17.84
C GLN A 51 57.88 -8.28 -18.73
N GLN A 52 57.03 -9.23 -19.16
CA GLN A 52 55.81 -8.92 -19.92
C GLN A 52 54.84 -8.01 -19.15
N ARG A 53 54.64 -8.26 -17.84
CA ARG A 53 53.80 -7.39 -16.99
C ARG A 53 54.40 -6.01 -16.75
N ALA A 54 55.72 -5.86 -16.83
CA ALA A 54 56.40 -4.57 -16.69
C ALA A 54 56.30 -3.75 -17.98
N GLU A 55 56.28 -4.40 -19.15
CA GLU A 55 56.04 -3.76 -20.45
C GLU A 55 54.57 -3.37 -20.64
N GLU A 56 53.61 -4.21 -20.25
CA GLU A 56 52.16 -3.88 -20.31
C GLU A 56 51.77 -2.70 -19.39
N LYS A 57 52.51 -2.49 -18.29
CA LYS A 57 52.31 -1.34 -17.40
C LYS A 57 52.86 -0.02 -17.95
N LYS A 58 53.73 -0.05 -18.96
CA LYS A 58 54.29 1.17 -19.58
C LYS A 58 53.38 1.74 -20.68
N THR A 59 52.39 0.99 -21.17
CA THR A 59 51.57 1.35 -22.34
C THR A 59 50.09 1.63 -22.05
N THR A 60 49.65 1.61 -20.79
CA THR A 60 48.24 1.86 -20.43
C THR A 60 47.96 3.34 -20.12
N PRO A 61 47.02 4.01 -20.81
CA PRO A 61 46.63 5.39 -20.50
C PRO A 61 45.88 5.49 -19.16
N PRO A 62 45.84 6.67 -18.51
CA PRO A 62 45.30 6.79 -17.16
C PRO A 62 43.78 6.60 -17.15
N VAL A 63 43.31 5.74 -16.24
CA VAL A 63 41.89 5.41 -16.03
C VAL A 63 41.15 6.65 -15.50
N THR A 64 40.15 7.11 -16.24
CA THR A 64 39.23 8.16 -15.80
C THR A 64 38.33 7.65 -14.67
N PHE A 65 38.38 8.33 -13.52
CA PHE A 65 37.64 7.96 -12.32
C PHE A 65 36.17 8.40 -12.45
N VAL A 66 35.23 7.46 -12.53
CA VAL A 66 33.79 7.76 -12.61
C VAL A 66 33.18 7.73 -11.21
N HIS A 67 32.69 8.88 -10.72
CA HIS A 67 32.17 9.02 -9.36
C HIS A 67 30.83 8.26 -9.16
N ARG A 68 30.63 7.67 -7.96
CA ARG A 68 29.48 6.80 -7.63
C ARG A 68 28.10 7.46 -7.80
N THR A 69 28.04 8.78 -7.69
CA THR A 69 26.83 9.62 -7.64
C THR A 69 26.28 10.08 -9.01
N TYR A 70 26.95 9.77 -10.12
CA TYR A 70 26.47 10.21 -11.45
C TYR A 70 25.22 9.45 -11.91
N GLN A 71 24.19 10.20 -12.35
CA GLN A 71 22.94 9.65 -12.85
C GLN A 71 23.13 8.92 -14.18
N HIS A 72 22.61 7.68 -14.27
CA HIS A 72 22.81 6.77 -15.41
C HIS A 72 22.40 7.34 -16.78
N LYS A 73 21.40 8.22 -16.81
CA LYS A 73 20.90 8.88 -18.03
C LYS A 73 21.91 9.82 -18.72
N HIS A 74 22.97 10.22 -18.02
CA HIS A 74 23.98 11.17 -18.52
C HIS A 74 25.33 10.50 -18.80
N MET A 75 25.39 9.16 -18.78
CA MET A 75 26.63 8.40 -18.93
C MET A 75 26.73 7.79 -20.34
N SER A 76 27.89 7.89 -20.97
CA SER A 76 28.16 7.24 -22.26
C SER A 76 28.12 5.72 -22.13
N ARG A 77 27.87 5.01 -23.24
CA ARG A 77 27.79 3.55 -23.28
C ARG A 77 29.07 2.88 -22.77
N GLU A 78 30.23 3.42 -23.10
CA GLU A 78 31.53 2.92 -22.62
C GLU A 78 31.68 3.08 -21.11
N ASN A 79 31.33 4.24 -20.56
CA ASN A 79 31.40 4.49 -19.11
C ASN A 79 30.42 3.61 -18.31
N LEU A 80 29.25 3.29 -18.88
CA LEU A 80 28.30 2.34 -18.28
C LEU A 80 28.88 0.92 -18.23
N VAL A 81 29.57 0.47 -19.28
CA VAL A 81 30.23 -0.85 -19.31
C VAL A 81 31.32 -0.91 -18.24
N THR A 82 32.18 0.10 -18.14
CA THR A 82 33.24 0.18 -17.13
C THR A 82 32.66 0.16 -15.70
N LYS A 83 31.56 0.87 -15.46
CA LYS A 83 30.88 0.87 -14.16
C LYS A 83 30.26 -0.50 -13.82
N ILE A 84 29.67 -1.19 -14.80
CA ILE A 84 29.15 -2.56 -14.61
C ILE A 84 30.29 -3.53 -14.28
N GLU A 85 31.44 -3.40 -14.93
CA GLU A 85 32.61 -4.23 -14.63
C GLU A 85 33.13 -3.97 -13.22
N GLN A 86 33.23 -2.71 -12.81
CA GLN A 86 33.60 -2.33 -11.44
C GLN A 86 32.61 -2.90 -10.40
N GLN A 87 31.30 -2.81 -10.65
CA GLN A 87 30.28 -3.38 -9.76
C GLN A 87 30.35 -4.91 -9.70
N LYS A 88 30.60 -5.58 -10.83
CA LYS A 88 30.82 -7.03 -10.87
C LYS A 88 32.05 -7.44 -10.06
N THR A 89 33.13 -6.66 -10.12
CA THR A 89 34.32 -6.91 -9.28
C THR A 89 34.03 -6.67 -7.81
N GLU A 90 33.31 -5.61 -7.45
CA GLU A 90 32.92 -5.31 -6.07
C GLU A 90 31.99 -6.39 -5.49
N MET A 91 31.03 -6.89 -6.27
CA MET A 91 30.21 -8.04 -5.84
C MET A 91 31.04 -9.30 -5.59
N ARG A 92 32.05 -9.58 -6.43
CA ARG A 92 32.95 -10.73 -6.23
C ARG A 92 33.79 -10.56 -4.97
N THR A 93 34.31 -9.37 -4.70
CA THR A 93 35.10 -9.10 -3.49
C THR A 93 34.22 -9.22 -2.25
N LEU A 94 33.03 -8.61 -2.24
CA LEU A 94 32.09 -8.73 -1.12
C LEU A 94 31.65 -10.19 -0.89
N SER A 95 31.38 -10.94 -1.95
CA SER A 95 30.99 -12.35 -1.83
C SER A 95 32.11 -13.19 -1.21
N SER A 96 33.36 -12.93 -1.59
CA SER A 96 34.55 -13.58 -1.00
C SER A 96 34.74 -13.19 0.46
N GLU A 97 34.50 -11.92 0.80
CA GLU A 97 34.59 -11.41 2.17
C GLU A 97 33.52 -12.02 3.09
N VAL A 98 32.28 -12.14 2.60
CA VAL A 98 31.20 -12.86 3.30
C VAL A 98 31.59 -14.32 3.55
N GLU A 99 32.20 -14.98 2.58
CA GLU A 99 32.65 -16.36 2.73
C GLU A 99 33.79 -16.48 3.75
N LYS A 100 34.73 -15.53 3.74
CA LYS A 100 35.81 -15.43 4.73
C LYS A 100 35.27 -15.20 6.14
N LEU A 101 34.31 -14.29 6.30
CA LEU A 101 33.63 -14.03 7.58
C LEU A 101 32.86 -15.27 8.06
N LYS A 102 32.16 -15.98 7.18
CA LYS A 102 31.50 -17.26 7.50
C LYS A 102 32.51 -18.29 8.02
N ARG A 103 33.68 -18.42 7.37
CA ARG A 103 34.74 -19.33 7.83
C ARG A 103 35.34 -18.90 9.18
N GLN A 104 35.56 -17.60 9.38
CA GLN A 104 36.04 -17.06 10.66
C GLN A 104 35.03 -17.31 11.79
N LEU A 105 33.75 -17.08 11.53
CA LEU A 105 32.66 -17.37 12.46
C LEU A 105 32.62 -18.87 12.78
N HIS A 106 32.73 -19.74 11.78
CA HIS A 106 32.77 -21.19 11.99
C HIS A 106 33.98 -21.62 12.84
N LYS A 107 35.14 -20.99 12.63
CA LYS A 107 36.34 -21.22 13.43
C LYS A 107 36.18 -20.72 14.87
N GLN A 108 35.55 -19.57 15.08
CA GLN A 108 35.22 -19.06 16.41
C GLN A 108 34.20 -19.95 17.13
N ILE A 109 33.20 -20.48 16.43
CA ILE A 109 32.25 -21.46 16.98
C ILE A 109 32.97 -22.75 17.39
N LEU A 110 33.95 -23.21 16.60
CA LEU A 110 34.74 -24.41 16.96
C LEU A 110 35.70 -24.17 18.13
N GLN A 111 36.24 -22.96 18.28
CA GLN A 111 37.22 -22.63 19.33
C GLN A 111 36.58 -22.23 20.66
N ASN A 112 35.51 -21.43 20.60
CA ASN A 112 34.87 -20.82 21.77
C ASN A 112 33.43 -21.28 21.97
N GLY A 113 32.87 -22.04 21.03
CA GLY A 113 31.52 -22.56 21.15
C GLY A 113 31.50 -23.70 22.16
N VAL A 114 30.60 -23.59 23.13
CA VAL A 114 30.21 -24.73 23.96
C VAL A 114 29.26 -25.58 23.11
N THR A 115 29.65 -26.82 22.81
CA THR A 115 28.71 -27.81 22.27
C THR A 115 27.68 -28.12 23.35
N PHE A 116 26.47 -27.60 23.18
CA PHE A 116 25.31 -28.18 23.85
C PHE A 116 25.14 -29.59 23.29
N ASN A 117 25.57 -30.59 24.06
CA ASN A 117 25.28 -31.98 23.73
C ASN A 117 23.76 -32.13 23.63
N ASN A 118 23.29 -32.37 22.41
CA ASN A 118 21.89 -32.42 21.99
C ASN A 118 21.09 -31.11 22.08
N PRO A 119 21.01 -30.32 20.99
CA PRO A 119 19.94 -29.32 20.81
C PRO A 119 18.54 -29.94 20.65
N ILE A 120 18.44 -31.27 20.72
CA ILE A 120 17.21 -32.09 20.70
C ILE A 120 17.01 -32.81 22.04
N VAL A 121 17.74 -32.43 23.09
CA VAL A 121 17.25 -32.74 24.43
C VAL A 121 16.01 -31.87 24.59
N GLU A 122 14.84 -32.53 24.57
CA GLU A 122 13.61 -32.02 25.17
C GLU A 122 14.00 -31.16 26.37
N ASN A 123 13.40 -29.99 26.54
CA ASN A 123 13.75 -29.04 27.58
C ASN A 123 13.64 -29.69 28.99
N ILE A 124 14.63 -30.50 29.40
CA ILE A 124 14.57 -31.38 30.58
C ILE A 124 14.48 -30.46 31.79
N GLU A 125 15.27 -29.39 31.81
CA GLU A 125 15.22 -28.36 32.85
C GLU A 125 13.83 -27.72 32.98
N LEU A 126 13.19 -27.35 31.86
CA LEU A 126 11.85 -26.78 31.92
C LEU A 126 10.79 -27.83 32.30
N LYS A 127 10.93 -29.07 31.82
CA LYS A 127 10.04 -30.19 32.16
C LYS A 127 10.12 -30.54 33.65
N ASP A 128 11.32 -30.53 34.21
CA ASP A 128 11.61 -30.77 35.62
C ASP A 128 11.15 -29.60 36.49
N LEU A 129 11.31 -28.36 36.01
CA LEU A 129 10.77 -27.17 36.68
C LEU A 129 9.23 -27.19 36.66
N MET A 130 8.62 -27.58 35.55
CA MET A 130 7.17 -27.68 35.45
C MET A 130 6.56 -28.75 36.34
N SER A 131 7.23 -29.88 36.54
CA SER A 131 6.78 -30.93 37.46
C SER A 131 6.98 -30.54 38.92
N THR A 132 8.11 -29.88 39.25
CA THR A 132 8.45 -29.48 40.62
C THR A 132 7.53 -28.39 41.14
N TYR A 133 7.25 -27.37 40.32
CA TYR A 133 6.48 -26.18 40.73
C TYR A 133 5.00 -26.24 40.35
N GLN A 134 4.47 -27.42 39.99
CA GLN A 134 3.07 -27.54 39.60
C GLN A 134 2.15 -27.03 40.71
N ASN A 135 2.30 -27.54 41.93
CA ASN A 135 1.45 -27.18 43.08
C ASN A 135 1.51 -25.68 43.40
N ASP A 136 2.70 -25.09 43.37
CA ASP A 136 2.90 -23.65 43.63
C ASP A 136 2.24 -22.79 42.54
N PHE A 137 2.30 -23.24 41.28
CA PHE A 137 1.64 -22.56 40.18
C PHE A 137 0.11 -22.64 40.27
N GLU A 138 -0.44 -23.77 40.73
CA GLU A 138 -1.90 -23.90 40.98
C GLU A 138 -2.36 -22.98 42.11
N GLN A 139 -1.54 -22.79 43.15
CA GLN A 139 -1.83 -21.85 44.23
C GLN A 139 -1.71 -20.39 43.78
N ALA A 140 -0.72 -20.05 42.95
CA ALA A 140 -0.53 -18.69 42.43
C ALA A 140 -1.61 -18.29 41.40
N PHE A 141 -2.09 -19.25 40.61
CA PHE A 141 -3.15 -19.06 39.62
C PHE A 141 -4.32 -20.03 39.86
N PRO A 142 -5.13 -19.80 40.90
CA PRO A 142 -6.18 -20.73 41.32
C PRO A 142 -7.37 -20.76 40.35
N ASN A 143 -7.52 -19.74 39.50
CA ASN A 143 -8.60 -19.69 38.52
C ASN A 143 -8.30 -20.59 37.31
N PRO A 144 -9.08 -21.66 37.09
CA PRO A 144 -8.89 -22.58 35.96
C PRO A 144 -9.09 -21.90 34.58
N ASN A 145 -9.85 -20.81 34.53
CA ASN A 145 -10.13 -20.07 33.29
C ASN A 145 -9.05 -19.02 32.95
N SER A 146 -8.00 -18.91 33.77
CA SER A 146 -6.88 -18.01 33.50
C SER A 146 -6.07 -18.50 32.29
N LEU A 147 -5.64 -17.59 31.41
CA LEU A 147 -4.80 -17.94 30.25
C LEU A 147 -3.46 -18.52 30.69
N GLN A 148 -2.91 -18.03 31.80
CA GLN A 148 -1.66 -18.51 32.39
C GLN A 148 -1.80 -19.97 32.83
N ARG A 149 -2.93 -20.30 33.47
CA ARG A 149 -3.27 -21.64 33.93
C ARG A 149 -3.45 -22.59 32.75
N LEU A 150 -4.26 -22.19 31.77
CA LEU A 150 -4.47 -22.97 30.56
C LEU A 150 -3.17 -23.21 29.79
N PHE A 151 -2.33 -22.18 29.65
CA PHE A 151 -1.04 -22.29 28.98
C PHE A 151 -0.16 -23.33 29.68
N TRP A 152 -0.05 -23.25 31.01
CA TRP A 152 0.73 -24.18 31.83
C TRP A 152 0.26 -25.63 31.68
N GLU A 153 -1.04 -25.87 31.79
CA GLU A 153 -1.65 -27.20 31.61
C GLU A 153 -1.39 -27.77 30.21
N GLN A 154 -1.47 -26.94 29.17
CA GLN A 154 -1.20 -27.38 27.80
C GLN A 154 0.29 -27.71 27.59
N GLN A 155 1.22 -27.02 28.26
CA GLN A 155 2.64 -27.36 28.24
C GLN A 155 2.89 -28.71 28.95
N ILE A 156 2.29 -28.96 30.13
CA ILE A 156 2.37 -30.26 30.82
C ILE A 156 1.82 -31.38 29.94
N LYS A 157 0.63 -31.16 29.37
CA LYS A 157 -0.01 -32.12 28.46
C LYS A 157 0.86 -32.45 27.25
N TYR A 158 1.56 -31.46 26.70
CA TYR A 158 2.51 -31.70 25.62
C TYR A 158 3.69 -32.57 26.09
N ASN A 159 4.22 -32.30 27.29
CA ASN A 159 5.32 -33.09 27.86
C ASN A 159 4.94 -34.55 28.11
N THR A 160 3.67 -34.85 28.38
CA THR A 160 3.16 -36.23 28.56
C THR A 160 2.78 -36.91 27.25
N ALA A 161 2.11 -36.21 26.33
CA ALA A 161 1.57 -36.80 25.09
C ALA A 161 2.52 -36.73 23.89
N GLY A 162 3.54 -35.87 23.95
CA GLY A 162 4.50 -35.66 22.88
C GLY A 162 3.92 -34.99 21.62
N LYS A 163 4.77 -34.89 20.59
CA LYS A 163 4.45 -34.20 19.32
C LYS A 163 3.22 -34.76 18.60
N ASN A 164 3.08 -36.09 18.57
CA ASN A 164 2.08 -36.78 17.76
C ASN A 164 0.74 -37.00 18.49
N GLY A 165 0.71 -36.86 19.82
CA GLY A 165 -0.48 -37.05 20.65
C GLY A 165 -1.15 -35.75 21.11
N MET A 166 -0.61 -34.58 20.74
CA MET A 166 -1.10 -33.31 21.26
C MET A 166 -2.29 -32.75 20.47
N ARG A 167 -3.41 -32.59 21.16
CA ARG A 167 -4.53 -31.75 20.72
C ARG A 167 -4.60 -30.50 21.61
N TRP A 168 -4.30 -29.36 21.00
CA TRP A 168 -4.28 -28.05 21.64
C TRP A 168 -5.69 -27.53 21.95
N HIS A 169 -5.82 -26.82 23.06
CA HIS A 169 -7.06 -26.12 23.40
C HIS A 169 -7.36 -24.98 22.40
N PRO A 170 -8.62 -24.74 21.98
CA PRO A 170 -8.97 -23.72 21.00
C PRO A 170 -8.50 -22.31 21.36
N MET A 171 -8.55 -21.94 22.64
CA MET A 171 -8.08 -20.63 23.11
C MET A 171 -6.57 -20.44 22.88
N LEU A 172 -5.78 -21.51 23.04
CA LEU A 172 -4.34 -21.46 22.78
C LEU A 172 -4.06 -21.33 21.28
N ILE A 173 -4.82 -22.04 20.43
CA ILE A 173 -4.75 -21.87 18.98
C ILE A 173 -5.04 -20.42 18.58
N ARG A 174 -6.09 -19.81 19.13
CA ARG A 174 -6.43 -18.40 18.90
C ARG A 174 -5.29 -17.46 19.31
N TRP A 175 -4.71 -17.69 20.49
CA TRP A 175 -3.56 -16.91 20.96
C TRP A 175 -2.33 -17.07 20.05
N CYS A 176 -2.01 -18.29 19.62
CA CYS A 176 -0.91 -18.55 18.70
C CYS A 176 -1.15 -17.95 17.30
N LEU A 177 -2.40 -17.98 16.80
CA LEU A 177 -2.78 -17.29 15.57
C LEU A 177 -2.58 -15.78 15.70
N PHE A 178 -2.98 -15.19 16.83
CA PHE A 178 -2.74 -13.78 17.10
C PHE A 178 -1.24 -13.42 17.16
N MET A 179 -0.42 -14.23 17.83
CA MET A 179 1.04 -13.98 17.87
C MET A 179 1.67 -14.09 16.49
N ARG A 180 1.29 -15.11 15.72
CA ARG A 180 1.77 -15.33 14.36
C ARG A 180 1.34 -14.21 13.41
N SER A 181 0.12 -13.69 13.56
CA SER A 181 -0.37 -12.58 12.72
C SER A 181 0.39 -11.28 12.99
N LYS A 182 0.93 -11.07 14.20
CA LYS A 182 1.84 -9.96 14.49
C LYS A 182 3.23 -10.18 13.92
N SER A 183 3.79 -11.38 14.07
CA SER A 183 5.10 -11.71 13.50
C SER A 183 5.29 -13.22 13.34
N VAL A 184 5.32 -13.68 12.07
CA VAL A 184 5.60 -15.08 11.74
C VAL A 184 7.00 -15.49 12.19
N LYS A 185 8.00 -14.62 11.98
CA LYS A 185 9.39 -14.90 12.37
C LYS A 185 9.57 -15.04 13.87
N ALA A 186 8.96 -14.15 14.65
CA ALA A 186 9.04 -14.24 16.11
C ALA A 186 8.38 -15.53 16.62
N TYR A 187 7.22 -15.89 16.04
CA TYR A 187 6.54 -17.15 16.35
C TYR A 187 7.40 -18.37 16.01
N ASP A 188 8.01 -18.40 14.82
CA ASP A 188 8.88 -19.50 14.39
C ASP A 188 10.12 -19.61 15.28
N SER A 189 10.78 -18.48 15.61
CA SER A 189 11.91 -18.48 16.56
C SER A 189 11.52 -18.97 17.95
N MET A 190 10.36 -18.55 18.48
CA MET A 190 9.87 -19.04 19.77
C MET A 190 9.60 -20.54 19.74
N ARG A 191 8.98 -21.06 18.68
CA ARG A 191 8.72 -22.49 18.53
C ARG A 191 10.02 -23.28 18.36
N ASP A 192 10.91 -22.82 17.50
CA ASP A 192 12.14 -23.54 17.14
C ASP A 192 13.17 -23.53 18.27
N SER A 193 13.16 -22.50 19.11
CA SER A 193 13.92 -22.46 20.37
C SER A 193 13.58 -23.62 21.30
N CYS A 194 12.42 -24.28 21.09
CA CYS A 194 11.91 -25.36 21.92
C CYS A 194 11.73 -25.00 23.41
N PHE A 195 11.87 -23.70 23.76
CA PHE A 195 11.65 -23.12 25.07
C PHE A 195 10.18 -23.27 25.48
N ILE A 196 9.27 -22.91 24.59
CA ILE A 196 7.83 -23.12 24.74
C ILE A 196 7.36 -24.08 23.67
N LYS A 197 6.52 -25.04 24.04
CA LYS A 197 5.88 -25.95 23.10
C LYS A 197 4.68 -25.25 22.49
N LEU A 198 4.73 -25.02 21.18
CA LEU A 198 3.70 -24.31 20.44
C LEU A 198 3.16 -25.16 19.28
N PRO A 199 1.92 -24.90 18.83
CA PRO A 199 1.36 -25.51 17.63
C PRO A 199 2.28 -25.35 16.41
N SER A 200 2.28 -26.36 15.54
CA SER A 200 3.05 -26.29 14.30
C SER A 200 2.52 -25.20 13.35
N THR A 201 3.37 -24.71 12.46
CA THR A 201 2.94 -23.81 11.36
C THR A 201 1.81 -24.42 10.54
N ARG A 202 1.87 -25.73 10.29
CA ARG A 202 0.85 -26.45 9.52
C ARG A 202 -0.48 -26.46 10.26
N THR A 203 -0.47 -26.75 11.55
CA THR A 203 -1.68 -26.70 12.39
C THR A 203 -2.31 -25.31 12.34
N LEU A 204 -1.53 -24.25 12.52
CA LEU A 204 -2.05 -22.88 12.43
C LEU A 204 -2.57 -22.54 11.03
N PHE A 205 -1.91 -23.04 9.97
CA PHE A 205 -2.36 -22.86 8.60
C PHE A 205 -3.74 -23.49 8.36
N ASP A 206 -3.97 -24.70 8.87
CA ASP A 206 -5.25 -25.40 8.71
C ASP A 206 -6.38 -24.64 9.43
N TYR A 207 -6.12 -24.05 10.60
CA TYR A 207 -7.10 -23.20 11.29
C TYR A 207 -7.32 -21.85 10.60
N SER A 208 -6.28 -21.21 10.07
CA SER A 208 -6.42 -19.91 9.41
C SER A 208 -7.07 -20.00 8.04
N HIS A 209 -6.96 -21.15 7.36
CA HIS A 209 -7.57 -21.43 6.06
C HIS A 209 -8.77 -22.37 6.18
N TYR A 210 -9.49 -22.30 7.30
CA TYR A 210 -10.71 -23.08 7.50
C TYR A 210 -11.75 -22.80 6.41
N THR A 211 -11.94 -21.53 6.06
CA THR A 211 -12.72 -21.10 4.89
C THR A 211 -11.82 -20.99 3.67
N LYS A 212 -12.21 -21.66 2.58
CA LYS A 212 -11.51 -21.54 1.30
C LYS A 212 -11.85 -20.20 0.65
N SER A 213 -10.83 -19.42 0.33
CA SER A 213 -11.02 -18.18 -0.42
C SER A 213 -11.40 -18.50 -1.87
N ALA A 214 -12.54 -17.95 -2.30
CA ALA A 214 -13.04 -17.99 -3.67
C ALA A 214 -13.39 -16.57 -4.16
N LEU A 215 -13.51 -16.40 -5.47
CA LEU A 215 -13.98 -15.16 -6.08
C LEU A 215 -15.45 -14.90 -5.71
N GLY A 216 -15.82 -13.62 -5.60
CA GLY A 216 -17.19 -13.20 -5.29
C GLY A 216 -17.56 -13.31 -3.80
N PHE A 217 -18.87 -13.30 -3.54
CA PHE A 217 -19.43 -13.35 -2.19
C PHE A 217 -19.42 -14.77 -1.64
N GLN A 218 -18.70 -14.99 -0.54
CA GLN A 218 -18.59 -16.29 0.11
C GLN A 218 -19.71 -16.47 1.14
N PRO A 219 -20.63 -17.45 0.96
CA PRO A 219 -21.75 -17.66 1.88
C PRO A 219 -21.31 -17.95 3.31
N ASP A 220 -20.21 -18.70 3.49
CA ASP A 220 -19.67 -19.04 4.80
C ASP A 220 -19.22 -17.80 5.57
N VAL A 221 -18.57 -16.85 4.89
CA VAL A 221 -18.13 -15.58 5.49
C VAL A 221 -19.32 -14.71 5.85
N ILE A 222 -20.32 -14.62 4.96
CA ILE A 222 -21.56 -13.87 5.24
C ILE A 222 -22.28 -14.45 6.45
N LYS A 223 -22.37 -15.78 6.55
CA LYS A 223 -22.97 -16.46 7.69
C LYS A 223 -22.22 -16.15 8.99
N MET A 224 -20.88 -16.23 8.97
CA MET A 224 -20.06 -15.85 10.13
C MET A 224 -20.27 -14.39 10.55
N LEU A 225 -20.35 -13.46 9.59
CA LEU A 225 -20.62 -12.05 9.87
C LEU A 225 -22.02 -11.86 10.47
N HIS A 226 -23.02 -12.56 9.96
CA HIS A 226 -24.38 -12.54 10.49
C HIS A 226 -24.44 -13.06 11.94
N ASP A 227 -23.77 -14.18 12.22
CA ASP A 227 -23.73 -14.78 13.55
C ASP A 227 -23.03 -13.86 14.55
N GLU A 228 -21.94 -13.19 14.16
CA GLU A 228 -21.28 -12.19 15.02
C GLU A 228 -22.12 -10.92 15.20
N ALA A 229 -22.76 -10.41 14.14
CA ALA A 229 -23.66 -9.27 14.24
C ALA A 229 -24.84 -9.54 15.19
N SER A 230 -25.35 -10.77 15.17
CA SER A 230 -26.41 -11.23 16.08
C SER A 230 -25.93 -11.31 17.52
N LYS A 231 -24.71 -11.83 17.79
CA LYS A 231 -24.13 -11.88 19.14
C LYS A 231 -23.88 -10.49 19.73
N LEU A 232 -23.53 -9.54 18.87
CA LEU A 232 -23.29 -8.14 19.26
C LEU A 232 -24.58 -7.32 19.36
N ALA A 233 -25.76 -7.94 19.22
CA ALA A 233 -27.06 -7.28 19.29
C ALA A 233 -27.18 -6.07 18.33
N MET A 234 -26.49 -6.10 17.19
CA MET A 234 -26.40 -4.95 16.26
C MET A 234 -27.75 -4.54 15.64
N TYR A 235 -28.75 -5.42 15.72
CA TYR A 235 -30.10 -5.23 15.19
C TYR A 235 -31.12 -4.74 16.23
N GLU A 236 -30.75 -4.71 17.51
CA GLU A 236 -31.64 -4.20 18.56
C GLU A 236 -31.75 -2.68 18.48
N ASP A 237 -32.95 -2.12 18.71
CA ASP A 237 -33.21 -0.68 18.54
C ASP A 237 -32.31 0.20 19.41
N ASN A 238 -31.91 -0.28 20.59
CA ASN A 238 -30.99 0.43 21.51
C ASN A 238 -29.54 0.44 21.02
N HIS A 239 -29.16 -0.47 20.11
CA HIS A 239 -27.78 -0.69 19.64
C HIS A 239 -27.70 -0.75 18.11
N LYS A 240 -28.68 -0.16 17.42
CA LYS A 240 -28.79 -0.20 15.96
C LYS A 240 -27.55 0.41 15.33
N SER A 241 -26.72 -0.46 14.76
CA SER A 241 -25.44 -0.06 14.21
C SER A 241 -25.58 0.33 12.75
N PHE A 242 -25.18 1.55 12.40
CA PHE A 242 -25.06 1.98 11.01
C PHE A 242 -23.75 1.43 10.43
N VAL A 243 -23.85 0.63 9.37
CA VAL A 243 -22.68 0.00 8.72
C VAL A 243 -22.47 0.63 7.35
N GLY A 244 -21.25 1.10 7.09
CA GLY A 244 -20.80 1.52 5.77
C GLY A 244 -20.12 0.37 5.03
N ILE A 245 -20.46 0.17 3.75
CA ILE A 245 -19.75 -0.77 2.88
C ILE A 245 -18.79 0.04 2.00
N LEU A 246 -17.50 -0.17 2.20
CA LEU A 246 -16.42 0.52 1.51
C LEU A 246 -15.60 -0.50 0.72
N PHE A 247 -15.34 -0.22 -0.55
CA PHE A 247 -14.51 -1.06 -1.41
C PHE A 247 -13.58 -0.18 -2.26
N ASP A 248 -12.36 -0.67 -2.51
CA ASP A 248 -11.36 -0.04 -3.38
C ASP A 248 -10.62 -1.12 -4.16
N GLU A 249 -10.03 -0.74 -5.28
CA GLU A 249 -9.28 -1.63 -6.15
C GLU A 249 -7.79 -1.56 -5.86
N ILE A 250 -7.15 -2.73 -5.75
CA ILE A 250 -5.71 -2.83 -5.54
C ILE A 250 -5.06 -3.36 -6.82
N LYS A 251 -4.03 -2.67 -7.29
CA LYS A 251 -3.20 -3.18 -8.39
C LYS A 251 -2.35 -4.35 -7.90
N ILE A 252 -2.59 -5.52 -8.46
CA ILE A 252 -1.78 -6.73 -8.25
C ILE A 252 -0.77 -6.90 -9.39
N GLN A 253 0.26 -7.71 -9.16
CA GLN A 253 1.20 -8.09 -10.23
C GLN A 253 0.50 -9.08 -11.17
N GLU A 254 0.58 -8.83 -12.47
CA GLU A 254 0.11 -9.76 -13.50
C GLU A 254 1.06 -10.96 -13.51
N ASP A 255 0.55 -12.13 -13.14
CA ASP A 255 1.27 -13.40 -13.20
C ASP A 255 0.29 -14.57 -13.32
N LEU A 256 0.81 -15.71 -13.75
CA LEU A 256 0.05 -16.94 -13.93
C LEU A 256 0.42 -17.94 -12.84
N VAL A 257 -0.55 -18.25 -11.98
CA VAL A 257 -0.33 -19.07 -10.77
C VAL A 257 -1.07 -20.40 -10.90
N PHE A 258 -0.35 -21.51 -10.85
CA PHE A 258 -0.96 -22.84 -10.78
C PHE A 258 -1.23 -23.24 -9.34
N ASP A 259 -2.50 -23.41 -8.97
CA ASP A 259 -2.87 -23.96 -7.67
C ASP A 259 -2.83 -25.48 -7.72
N LYS A 260 -1.84 -26.07 -7.05
CA LYS A 260 -1.62 -27.51 -6.97
C LYS A 260 -2.75 -28.29 -6.27
N HIS A 261 -3.63 -27.63 -5.51
CA HIS A 261 -4.70 -28.30 -4.77
C HIS A 261 -6.00 -28.36 -5.56
N THR A 262 -6.32 -27.29 -6.30
CA THR A 262 -7.50 -27.26 -7.19
C THR A 262 -7.17 -27.78 -8.58
N GLY A 263 -5.89 -27.73 -8.99
CA GLY A 263 -5.46 -28.01 -10.36
C GLY A 263 -5.75 -26.86 -11.33
N GLU A 264 -6.15 -25.70 -10.81
CA GLU A 264 -6.55 -24.54 -11.62
C GLU A 264 -5.37 -23.61 -11.89
N LEU A 265 -5.47 -22.92 -13.02
CA LEU A 265 -4.50 -21.94 -13.47
C LEU A 265 -5.09 -20.54 -13.29
N ILE A 266 -4.70 -19.90 -12.20
CA ILE A 266 -5.17 -18.59 -11.75
C ILE A 266 -4.41 -17.50 -12.51
N GLY A 267 -5.12 -16.49 -13.02
CA GLY A 267 -4.54 -15.37 -13.77
C GLY A 267 -5.17 -15.15 -15.15
N TYR A 268 -5.94 -16.12 -15.63
CA TYR A 268 -6.88 -15.91 -16.73
C TYR A 268 -8.18 -15.33 -16.20
N CYS A 269 -8.71 -14.29 -16.86
CA CYS A 269 -10.10 -13.90 -16.67
C CYS A 269 -10.97 -14.92 -17.41
N ASP A 270 -11.72 -15.71 -16.66
CA ASP A 270 -12.71 -16.62 -17.23
C ASP A 270 -13.90 -15.80 -17.77
N LEU A 271 -13.85 -15.51 -19.07
CA LEU A 271 -14.90 -14.78 -19.77
C LEU A 271 -16.17 -15.62 -19.95
N ASP A 272 -16.10 -16.94 -19.82
CA ASP A 272 -17.26 -17.81 -19.94
C ASP A 272 -18.17 -17.67 -18.71
N SER A 273 -17.61 -17.46 -17.51
CA SER A 273 -18.39 -17.15 -16.31
C SER A 273 -19.20 -15.87 -16.47
N ILE A 274 -18.58 -14.80 -16.96
CA ILE A 274 -19.25 -13.51 -17.22
C ILE A 274 -20.29 -13.67 -18.35
N GLY A 275 -19.92 -14.38 -19.42
CA GLY A 275 -20.82 -14.70 -20.52
C GLY A 275 -22.04 -15.49 -20.05
N ASN A 276 -21.85 -16.46 -19.15
CA ASN A 276 -22.93 -17.27 -18.57
C ASN A 276 -23.79 -16.46 -17.59
N GLU A 277 -23.21 -15.55 -16.80
CA GLU A 277 -23.99 -14.64 -15.95
C GLU A 277 -24.83 -13.67 -16.79
N ILE A 278 -24.26 -13.08 -17.84
CA ILE A 278 -24.97 -12.23 -18.80
C ILE A 278 -26.04 -13.05 -19.53
N LEU A 279 -25.73 -14.25 -19.99
CA LEU A 279 -26.66 -15.14 -20.67
C LEU A 279 -27.78 -15.61 -19.73
N ASN A 280 -27.49 -15.86 -18.45
CA ASN A 280 -28.50 -16.14 -17.44
C ASN A 280 -29.42 -14.93 -17.22
N LEU A 281 -28.85 -13.72 -17.22
CA LEU A 281 -29.60 -12.48 -17.12
C LEU A 281 -30.46 -12.24 -18.38
N GLU A 282 -29.91 -12.48 -19.56
CA GLU A 282 -30.63 -12.45 -20.84
C GLU A 282 -31.71 -13.54 -20.92
N ASN A 283 -31.47 -14.74 -20.40
CA ASN A 283 -32.46 -15.82 -20.34
C ASN A 283 -33.58 -15.51 -19.34
N LEU A 284 -33.27 -14.85 -18.22
CA LEU A 284 -34.24 -14.33 -17.26
C LEU A 284 -35.11 -13.22 -17.87
N VAL A 285 -34.53 -12.41 -18.77
CA VAL A 285 -35.23 -11.32 -19.45
C VAL A 285 -35.98 -11.80 -20.71
N GLY A 286 -35.45 -12.80 -21.42
CA GLY A 286 -35.93 -13.28 -22.72
C GLY A 286 -36.98 -14.40 -22.65
N ASN A 287 -36.93 -15.27 -21.62
CA ASN A 287 -37.99 -16.27 -21.39
C ASN A 287 -39.16 -15.66 -20.62
N CYS A 288 -40.03 -14.95 -21.34
CA CYS A 288 -41.35 -14.53 -20.88
C CYS A 288 -42.31 -15.73 -20.68
N LYS A 289 -42.02 -16.62 -19.72
CA LYS A 289 -43.12 -17.12 -18.86
C LYS A 289 -43.36 -16.00 -17.87
N LYS A 290 -44.60 -15.56 -17.67
CA LYS A 290 -44.99 -14.57 -16.66
C LYS A 290 -44.44 -15.04 -15.30
N SER A 291 -43.21 -14.65 -14.98
CA SER A 291 -42.65 -14.77 -13.66
C SER A 291 -43.59 -14.00 -12.76
N GLN A 292 -43.81 -14.53 -11.56
CA GLN A 292 -44.57 -13.82 -10.55
C GLN A 292 -43.93 -12.43 -10.44
N LEU A 293 -44.63 -11.40 -10.92
CA LEU A 293 -44.18 -10.00 -10.84
C LEU A 293 -43.68 -9.82 -9.42
N ALA A 294 -42.43 -9.36 -9.26
CA ALA A 294 -41.88 -9.10 -7.94
C ALA A 294 -42.91 -8.24 -7.20
N LYS A 295 -43.62 -8.85 -6.23
CA LYS A 295 -44.66 -8.15 -5.45
C LYS A 295 -44.06 -7.02 -4.64
N PHE A 296 -42.77 -7.12 -4.36
CA PHE A 296 -41.99 -6.20 -3.58
C PHE A 296 -40.69 -5.91 -4.34
N MET A 297 -40.52 -4.64 -4.71
CA MET A 297 -39.24 -4.12 -5.17
C MET A 297 -38.47 -3.68 -3.93
N LEU A 298 -37.37 -4.36 -3.60
CA LEU A 298 -36.43 -3.88 -2.59
C LEU A 298 -35.62 -2.73 -3.21
N VAL A 299 -36.04 -1.49 -2.98
CA VAL A 299 -35.25 -0.31 -3.35
C VAL A 299 -34.21 -0.08 -2.27
N ILE A 300 -32.97 -0.48 -2.55
CA ILE A 300 -31.82 -0.09 -1.74
C ILE A 300 -31.37 1.29 -2.24
N MET A 301 -31.73 2.35 -1.52
CA MET A 301 -31.13 3.67 -1.79
C MET A 301 -29.69 3.67 -1.26
N VAL A 302 -28.75 3.35 -2.14
CA VAL A 302 -27.31 3.47 -1.84
C VAL A 302 -26.91 4.93 -2.02
N ARG A 303 -26.68 5.65 -0.92
CA ARG A 303 -26.08 6.98 -0.98
C ARG A 303 -24.57 6.84 -1.20
N GLY A 304 -24.12 7.12 -2.41
CA GLY A 304 -22.69 7.09 -2.74
C GLY A 304 -21.92 8.16 -1.97
N VAL A 305 -20.96 7.74 -1.16
CA VAL A 305 -19.98 8.64 -0.54
C VAL A 305 -18.67 8.53 -1.34
N THR A 306 -18.06 9.66 -1.68
CA THR A 306 -16.73 9.66 -2.31
C THR A 306 -15.66 9.94 -1.27
N ASN A 307 -14.50 9.29 -1.43
CA ASN A 307 -13.37 9.37 -0.50
C ASN A 307 -12.81 10.80 -0.43
N VAL A 308 -13.06 11.49 0.69
CA VAL A 308 -12.72 12.91 0.87
C VAL A 308 -11.20 13.15 0.85
N PRO A 309 -10.36 12.35 1.54
CA PRO A 309 -8.90 12.33 1.34
C PRO A 309 -8.46 12.30 -0.13
N HIS A 310 -9.14 11.56 -0.99
CA HIS A 310 -8.85 11.54 -2.42
C HIS A 310 -9.22 12.86 -3.11
N LEU A 311 -10.37 13.44 -2.77
CA LEU A 311 -10.79 14.74 -3.30
C LEU A 311 -9.77 15.84 -2.97
N ILE A 312 -9.24 15.88 -1.75
CA ILE A 312 -8.18 16.82 -1.34
C ILE A 312 -6.92 16.66 -2.19
N LYS A 313 -6.49 15.42 -2.46
CA LYS A 313 -5.37 15.18 -3.39
C LYS A 313 -5.67 15.73 -4.77
N THR A 314 -6.85 15.46 -5.33
CA THR A 314 -7.19 15.92 -6.67
C THR A 314 -7.36 17.44 -6.77
N ALA A 315 -7.90 18.09 -5.73
CA ALA A 315 -7.98 19.53 -5.61
C ALA A 315 -6.59 20.15 -5.57
N ARG A 316 -5.69 19.62 -4.72
CA ARG A 316 -4.27 20.03 -4.69
C ARG A 316 -3.61 19.84 -6.04
N ASN A 317 -3.83 18.70 -6.72
CA ASN A 317 -3.20 18.43 -8.02
C ASN A 317 -3.70 19.39 -9.12
N CYS A 318 -4.97 19.80 -9.09
CA CYS A 318 -5.45 20.85 -9.98
C CYS A 318 -4.81 22.20 -9.63
N PHE A 319 -4.75 22.53 -8.34
CA PHE A 319 -4.13 23.76 -7.86
C PHE A 319 -2.63 23.82 -8.20
N SER A 320 -1.89 22.73 -8.06
CA SER A 320 -0.46 22.67 -8.38
C SER A 320 -0.15 22.80 -9.86
N ASN A 321 -1.10 22.45 -10.73
CA ASN A 321 -0.98 22.68 -12.17
C ASN A 321 -1.48 24.08 -12.59
N SER A 322 -1.95 24.89 -11.63
CA SER A 322 -2.34 26.29 -11.87
C SER A 322 -1.08 27.15 -12.00
N PHE A 323 -0.79 27.58 -13.23
CA PHE A 323 0.40 28.40 -13.54
C PHE A 323 1.75 27.74 -13.20
N SER A 324 1.79 26.43 -12.97
CA SER A 324 2.99 25.69 -12.54
C SER A 324 2.96 24.23 -13.00
N HIS A 325 4.04 23.48 -12.78
CA HIS A 325 4.21 22.08 -13.12
C HIS A 325 3.84 21.78 -14.60
N LYS A 326 2.80 20.97 -14.85
CA LYS A 326 2.35 20.66 -16.22
C LYS A 326 1.57 21.82 -16.85
N ASN A 327 1.24 22.85 -16.07
CA ASN A 327 0.54 24.06 -16.47
C ASN A 327 -0.77 23.79 -17.22
N THR A 328 -1.49 22.74 -16.79
CA THR A 328 -2.75 22.30 -17.40
C THR A 328 -3.97 23.03 -16.84
N ARG A 329 -3.76 23.92 -15.86
CA ARG A 329 -4.79 24.73 -15.20
C ARG A 329 -4.35 26.18 -15.11
N ARG A 330 -5.31 27.08 -15.05
CA ARG A 330 -5.14 28.53 -14.79
C ARG A 330 -6.27 28.99 -13.90
N LEU A 331 -6.33 28.44 -12.69
CA LEU A 331 -7.43 28.65 -11.77
C LEU A 331 -7.60 30.15 -11.51
N TRP A 332 -8.83 30.64 -11.63
CA TRP A 332 -9.11 32.07 -11.59
C TRP A 332 -10.51 32.31 -11.05
N LYS A 333 -10.67 33.35 -10.23
CA LYS A 333 -11.98 33.81 -9.72
C LYS A 333 -11.94 35.31 -9.48
N ASN A 334 -13.04 36.02 -9.75
CA ASN A 334 -13.24 37.44 -9.37
C ASN A 334 -12.08 38.39 -9.73
N GLY A 335 -11.47 38.25 -10.90
CA GLY A 335 -10.36 39.12 -11.31
C GLY A 335 -8.98 38.62 -10.90
N LYS A 336 -8.88 37.67 -9.98
CA LYS A 336 -7.63 37.23 -9.36
C LYS A 336 -7.31 35.78 -9.66
N ASP A 337 -6.01 35.48 -9.70
CA ASP A 337 -5.52 34.13 -9.94
C ASP A 337 -5.50 33.31 -8.64
N ILE A 338 -5.91 32.05 -8.74
CA ILE A 338 -5.66 31.03 -7.72
C ILE A 338 -4.39 30.28 -8.17
N SER A 339 -3.23 30.82 -7.80
CA SER A 339 -1.95 30.42 -8.40
C SER A 339 -1.08 29.60 -7.47
N TRP A 340 -0.50 28.52 -8.00
CA TRP A 340 0.50 27.74 -7.25
C TRP A 340 1.75 28.55 -6.95
N MET A 341 2.05 29.57 -7.77
CA MET A 341 3.19 30.46 -7.56
C MET A 341 3.08 31.22 -6.23
N HIS A 342 1.88 31.42 -5.69
CA HIS A 342 1.71 32.00 -4.35
C HIS A 342 2.31 31.10 -3.27
N ILE A 343 2.18 29.77 -3.39
CA ILE A 343 2.76 28.79 -2.47
C ILE A 343 4.27 28.71 -2.64
N VAL A 344 4.76 28.72 -3.89
CA VAL A 344 6.21 28.69 -4.18
C VAL A 344 6.90 29.91 -3.60
N ARG A 345 6.35 31.12 -3.84
CA ARG A 345 6.86 32.37 -3.25
C ARG A 345 6.88 32.32 -1.73
N LEU A 346 5.77 31.94 -1.10
CA LEU A 346 5.70 31.78 0.37
C LEU A 346 6.79 30.83 0.89
N PHE A 347 7.02 29.72 0.19
CA PHE A 347 8.02 28.76 0.61
C PHE A 347 9.45 29.31 0.47
N GLU A 348 9.81 29.83 -0.70
CA GLU A 348 11.16 30.28 -1.02
C GLU A 348 11.53 31.55 -0.22
N GLU A 349 10.60 32.49 -0.06
CA GLU A 349 10.85 33.76 0.63
C GLU A 349 10.86 33.60 2.16
N HIS A 350 10.05 32.68 2.73
CA HIS A 350 9.82 32.65 4.17
C HIS A 350 10.02 31.29 4.86
N CYS A 351 9.91 30.16 4.14
CA CYS A 351 9.97 28.84 4.79
C CYS A 351 11.31 28.13 4.58
N GLU A 352 12.00 28.39 3.48
CA GLU A 352 13.31 27.79 3.16
C GLU A 352 14.44 28.38 4.02
N LEU A 353 14.30 29.65 4.40
CA LEU A 353 15.21 30.34 5.31
C LEU A 353 14.91 29.90 6.75
N GLN A 354 15.70 28.96 7.28
CA GLN A 354 15.50 28.25 8.56
C GLN A 354 15.61 29.13 9.84
N LEU A 355 15.43 30.45 9.76
CA LEU A 355 15.52 31.37 10.89
C LEU A 355 14.16 31.56 11.59
N TYR A 356 13.08 31.75 10.82
CA TYR A 356 11.71 31.83 11.32
C TYR A 356 10.75 31.43 10.19
N SER A 357 10.14 30.24 10.31
CA SER A 357 9.23 29.72 9.29
C SER A 357 7.77 29.90 9.73
N PRO A 358 6.95 30.71 9.03
CA PRO A 358 5.53 30.87 9.36
C PRO A 358 4.73 29.58 9.12
N CYS A 359 5.27 28.67 8.30
CA CYS A 359 4.66 27.39 7.95
C CYS A 359 5.71 26.27 8.08
N PRO A 360 6.09 25.84 9.29
CA PRO A 360 7.21 24.91 9.51
C PRO A 360 6.96 23.50 8.93
N LYS A 361 5.70 23.17 8.61
CA LYS A 361 5.34 21.91 7.95
C LYS A 361 5.56 21.96 6.43
N LEU A 362 5.60 23.14 5.82
CA LEU A 362 5.92 23.27 4.41
C LEU A 362 7.42 23.00 4.21
N THR A 363 7.69 22.13 3.26
CA THR A 363 9.04 21.68 2.89
C THR A 363 9.12 21.64 1.37
N ARG A 364 10.33 21.52 0.79
CA ARG A 364 10.51 21.41 -0.66
C ARG A 364 9.65 20.32 -1.32
N ARG A 365 9.32 19.25 -0.58
CA ARG A 365 8.42 18.17 -1.06
C ARG A 365 6.98 18.59 -1.29
N HIS A 366 6.57 19.75 -0.75
CA HIS A 366 5.25 20.33 -0.95
C HIS A 366 5.18 21.15 -2.24
N THR A 367 6.26 21.86 -2.58
CA THR A 367 6.33 22.73 -3.77
C THR A 367 6.77 21.95 -5.01
N ASP A 368 7.79 21.09 -4.89
CA ASP A 368 8.34 20.28 -5.98
C ASP A 368 7.69 18.89 -6.00
N LEU A 369 6.54 18.79 -6.67
CA LEU A 369 5.76 17.56 -6.67
C LEU A 369 6.34 16.52 -7.65
N ALA A 370 6.99 15.48 -7.10
CA ALA A 370 7.35 14.25 -7.81
C ALA A 370 6.20 13.23 -7.84
N ALA A 371 6.28 12.21 -8.71
CA ALA A 371 5.22 11.19 -8.91
C ALA A 371 4.63 10.62 -7.60
N PHE A 372 5.47 10.21 -6.65
CA PHE A 372 5.02 9.65 -5.37
C PHE A 372 4.38 10.69 -4.42
N THR A 373 4.73 11.97 -4.55
CA THR A 373 4.17 13.05 -3.71
C THR A 373 2.77 13.48 -4.14
N TYR A 374 2.40 13.25 -5.40
CA TYR A 374 1.04 13.48 -5.89
C TYR A 374 -0.01 12.62 -5.16
N MET A 375 0.40 11.45 -4.66
CA MET A 375 -0.48 10.49 -3.99
C MET A 375 -0.58 10.68 -2.47
N LYS A 376 0.23 11.58 -1.89
CA LYS A 376 0.32 11.78 -0.44
C LYS A 376 -0.75 12.76 0.06
N VAL A 377 -1.76 12.24 0.77
CA VAL A 377 -2.85 13.04 1.37
C VAL A 377 -2.30 14.04 2.39
N ASN A 378 -1.35 13.62 3.23
CA ASN A 378 -0.78 14.49 4.27
C ASN A 378 -0.14 15.76 3.68
N LEU A 379 0.62 15.64 2.59
CA LEU A 379 1.20 16.80 1.90
C LEU A 379 0.11 17.71 1.31
N ALA A 380 -0.95 17.12 0.74
CA ALA A 380 -2.06 17.89 0.20
C ALA A 380 -2.83 18.66 1.28
N ALA A 381 -3.12 18.02 2.41
CA ALA A 381 -3.77 18.64 3.55
C ALA A 381 -2.90 19.75 4.19
N GLN A 382 -1.58 19.57 4.23
CA GLN A 382 -0.64 20.59 4.73
C GLN A 382 -0.60 21.84 3.84
N ILE A 383 -0.67 21.67 2.51
CA ILE A 383 -0.73 22.80 1.56
C ILE A 383 -2.08 23.53 1.66
N LEU A 384 -3.16 22.78 1.75
CA LEU A 384 -4.52 23.30 1.87
C LEU A 384 -4.90 23.58 3.34
N SER A 385 -3.95 24.05 4.15
CA SER A 385 -4.15 24.25 5.59
C SER A 385 -4.44 25.70 5.97
N GLY A 386 -5.14 25.89 7.09
CA GLY A 386 -5.37 27.21 7.69
C GLY A 386 -4.08 27.99 7.97
N SER A 387 -2.99 27.33 8.39
CA SER A 387 -1.70 28.01 8.62
C SER A 387 -1.11 28.61 7.34
N VAL A 388 -1.26 27.93 6.20
CA VAL A 388 -0.78 28.43 4.90
C VAL A 388 -1.64 29.60 4.44
N ALA A 389 -2.95 29.51 4.59
CA ALA A 389 -3.85 30.63 4.31
C ALA A 389 -3.54 31.87 5.16
N ASN A 390 -3.32 31.68 6.46
CA ASN A 390 -2.99 32.78 7.37
C ASN A 390 -1.64 33.41 7.05
N ALA A 391 -0.63 32.60 6.70
CA ALA A 391 0.67 33.13 6.29
C ALA A 391 0.58 33.93 4.99
N LEU A 392 -0.18 33.45 4.00
CA LEU A 392 -0.41 34.18 2.76
C LEU A 392 -1.12 35.53 3.01
N GLU A 393 -2.17 35.53 3.83
CA GLU A 393 -2.96 36.73 4.15
C GLU A 393 -2.16 37.75 4.95
N HIS A 394 -1.23 37.31 5.81
CA HIS A 394 -0.44 38.21 6.65
C HIS A 394 0.78 38.80 5.92
N LEU A 395 1.39 38.05 4.99
CA LEU A 395 2.66 38.41 4.37
C LEU A 395 2.51 39.07 3.00
N TYR A 396 1.39 38.84 2.31
CA TYR A 396 1.17 39.35 0.96
C TYR A 396 -0.07 40.26 0.91
N ASP A 397 -0.17 41.01 -0.18
CA ASP A 397 -1.27 41.93 -0.45
C ASP A 397 -2.54 41.20 -0.95
N ASP A 398 -3.54 41.99 -1.35
CA ASP A 398 -4.83 41.49 -1.82
C ASP A 398 -4.74 40.63 -3.11
N SER A 399 -3.56 40.54 -3.76
CA SER A 399 -3.34 39.68 -4.93
C SER A 399 -3.52 38.20 -4.62
N VAL A 400 -3.28 37.76 -3.36
CA VAL A 400 -3.39 36.35 -2.96
C VAL A 400 -4.75 35.98 -2.36
N SER A 401 -5.65 36.95 -2.17
CA SER A 401 -6.94 36.79 -1.46
C SER A 401 -7.81 35.61 -1.97
N GLU A 402 -7.96 35.43 -3.28
CA GLU A 402 -8.74 34.29 -3.82
C GLU A 402 -8.04 32.94 -3.60
N THR A 403 -6.70 32.93 -3.52
CA THR A 403 -5.94 31.72 -3.14
C THR A 403 -6.13 31.41 -1.66
N VAL A 404 -6.10 32.43 -0.80
CA VAL A 404 -6.39 32.30 0.65
C VAL A 404 -7.79 31.72 0.85
N LEU A 405 -8.80 32.29 0.19
CA LEU A 405 -10.18 31.82 0.28
C LEU A 405 -10.35 30.38 -0.21
N PHE A 406 -9.72 30.03 -1.34
CA PHE A 406 -9.69 28.65 -1.85
C PHE A 406 -9.10 27.69 -0.82
N ILE A 407 -7.95 28.02 -0.22
CA ILE A 407 -7.29 27.19 0.79
C ILE A 407 -8.16 27.03 2.03
N ARG A 408 -8.75 28.13 2.54
CA ARG A 408 -9.62 28.10 3.73
C ARG A 408 -10.86 27.23 3.52
N ASN A 409 -11.51 27.36 2.37
CA ASN A 409 -12.68 26.56 2.03
C ASN A 409 -12.33 25.06 1.97
N PHE A 410 -11.21 24.69 1.32
CA PHE A 410 -10.80 23.29 1.29
C PHE A 410 -10.29 22.77 2.63
N ASN A 411 -9.64 23.59 3.46
CA ASN A 411 -9.27 23.24 4.84
C ASN A 411 -10.52 22.86 5.64
N LYS A 412 -11.49 23.77 5.70
CA LYS A 412 -12.73 23.58 6.47
C LYS A 412 -13.56 22.41 5.94
N PHE A 413 -13.68 22.28 4.61
CA PHE A 413 -14.30 21.12 3.99
C PHE A 413 -13.65 19.80 4.42
N PHE A 414 -12.31 19.74 4.45
CA PHE A 414 -11.60 18.54 4.86
C PHE A 414 -11.79 18.24 6.34
N ASP A 415 -11.65 19.25 7.20
CA ASP A 415 -11.77 19.10 8.65
C ASP A 415 -13.18 18.58 9.02
N CYS A 416 -14.24 19.19 8.49
CA CYS A 416 -15.62 18.76 8.72
C CYS A 416 -15.89 17.31 8.27
N LEU A 417 -15.25 16.85 7.19
CA LEU A 417 -15.52 15.53 6.59
C LEU A 417 -14.45 14.49 6.89
N ASN A 418 -13.62 14.74 7.90
CA ASN A 418 -12.54 13.86 8.33
C ASN A 418 -12.39 13.84 9.87
N VAL A 419 -13.50 13.92 10.59
CA VAL A 419 -13.55 13.91 12.07
C VAL A 419 -13.32 12.50 12.58
N ARG A 420 -12.22 12.28 13.33
CA ARG A 420 -11.72 10.94 13.69
C ARG A 420 -12.12 10.45 15.06
N ASN A 421 -12.20 11.35 16.03
CA ASN A 421 -12.47 11.02 17.42
C ASN A 421 -13.03 12.23 18.17
N LEU A 422 -13.51 11.98 19.39
CA LEU A 422 -14.19 12.97 20.22
C LEU A 422 -13.28 14.09 20.75
N LEU A 423 -11.96 13.90 20.75
CA LEU A 423 -11.01 14.78 21.44
C LEU A 423 -10.16 15.63 20.49
N GLU A 424 -10.12 15.28 19.20
CA GLU A 424 -9.25 15.93 18.22
C GLU A 424 -9.56 17.41 18.05
N GLY A 425 -10.84 17.77 17.96
CA GLY A 425 -11.29 19.16 17.89
C GLY A 425 -10.84 19.98 19.10
N CYS A 426 -11.07 19.48 20.32
CA CYS A 426 -10.65 20.15 21.55
C CYS A 426 -9.13 20.29 21.65
N ASN A 427 -8.39 19.20 21.40
CA ASN A 427 -6.93 19.17 21.48
C ASN A 427 -6.27 20.12 20.48
N LYS A 428 -6.84 20.25 19.28
CA LYS A 428 -6.34 21.16 18.24
C LYS A 428 -6.97 22.55 18.30
N ARG A 429 -7.93 22.77 19.20
CA ARG A 429 -8.75 24.00 19.29
C ARG A 429 -9.38 24.35 17.94
N ASN A 430 -9.90 23.34 17.24
CA ASN A 430 -10.52 23.48 15.94
C ASN A 430 -11.96 22.91 15.98
N PRO A 431 -13.00 23.78 15.99
CA PRO A 431 -14.39 23.33 16.03
C PRO A 431 -14.81 22.59 14.75
N ASP A 432 -14.13 22.81 13.63
CA ASP A 432 -14.41 22.06 12.39
C ASP A 432 -14.05 20.56 12.52
N LEU A 433 -13.24 20.18 13.51
CA LEU A 433 -12.85 18.81 13.83
C LEU A 433 -13.65 18.18 14.99
N GLU A 434 -14.70 18.84 15.48
CA GLU A 434 -15.56 18.27 16.52
C GLU A 434 -16.55 17.25 15.95
N PRO A 435 -16.99 16.23 16.72
CA PRO A 435 -18.07 15.34 16.30
C PRO A 435 -19.34 16.11 15.96
N PHE A 436 -20.14 15.61 15.03
CA PHE A 436 -21.48 16.17 14.82
C PHE A 436 -22.43 15.60 15.87
N THR A 437 -23.10 16.46 16.62
CA THR A 437 -24.04 16.06 17.69
C THR A 437 -25.46 16.59 17.46
N GLY A 438 -25.66 17.45 16.47
CA GLY A 438 -26.97 18.05 16.16
C GLY A 438 -27.23 18.13 14.66
N VAL A 439 -28.50 17.97 14.28
CA VAL A 439 -28.96 18.02 12.89
C VAL A 439 -28.85 19.41 12.26
N ASP A 440 -28.91 20.45 13.10
CA ASP A 440 -28.80 21.85 12.73
C ASP A 440 -27.38 22.42 12.92
N ASP A 441 -26.37 21.54 12.97
CA ASP A 441 -24.97 21.94 13.10
C ASP A 441 -24.58 22.96 12.00
N PRO A 442 -24.05 24.15 12.39
CA PRO A 442 -23.75 25.22 11.45
C PRO A 442 -22.73 24.81 10.38
N ARG A 443 -21.87 23.81 10.64
CA ARG A 443 -20.90 23.30 9.68
C ARG A 443 -21.58 22.54 8.54
N LEU A 444 -22.66 21.82 8.81
CA LEU A 444 -23.47 21.16 7.76
C LEU A 444 -24.12 22.20 6.84
N ASN A 445 -24.64 23.28 7.42
CA ASN A 445 -25.19 24.41 6.67
C ASN A 445 -24.12 25.14 5.86
N TRP A 446 -22.93 25.36 6.43
CA TRP A 446 -21.80 25.94 5.72
C TRP A 446 -21.39 25.08 4.50
N LEU A 447 -21.33 23.76 4.64
CA LEU A 447 -21.02 22.86 3.53
C LEU A 447 -22.03 23.00 2.37
N LYS A 448 -23.33 22.98 2.67
CA LYS A 448 -24.42 23.00 1.68
C LYS A 448 -24.68 24.38 1.07
N SER A 449 -24.64 25.43 1.88
CA SER A 449 -25.10 26.77 1.48
C SER A 449 -23.96 27.77 1.27
N THR A 450 -22.80 27.57 1.88
CA THR A 450 -21.65 28.48 1.67
C THR A 450 -20.66 27.89 0.68
N PHE A 451 -20.19 26.65 0.93
CA PHE A 451 -19.13 26.07 0.12
C PHE A 451 -19.62 25.64 -1.28
N LEU A 452 -20.80 25.00 -1.38
CA LEU A 452 -21.37 24.68 -2.70
C LEU A 452 -21.72 25.93 -3.51
N ASP A 453 -22.20 26.99 -2.86
CA ASP A 453 -22.53 28.24 -3.56
C ASP A 453 -21.26 28.96 -4.03
N TYR A 454 -20.19 28.96 -3.23
CA TYR A 454 -18.86 29.38 -3.68
C TYR A 454 -18.42 28.66 -4.96
N LEU A 455 -18.62 27.33 -5.05
CA LEU A 455 -18.27 26.57 -6.26
C LEU A 455 -19.18 26.91 -7.45
N LYS A 456 -20.47 27.18 -7.22
CA LYS A 456 -21.40 27.60 -8.28
C LYS A 456 -21.04 28.99 -8.80
N GLU A 457 -20.84 29.95 -7.91
CA GLU A 457 -20.41 31.31 -8.22
C GLU A 457 -19.07 31.32 -8.95
N TRP A 458 -18.11 30.50 -8.50
CA TRP A 458 -16.84 30.33 -9.18
C TRP A 458 -17.04 29.90 -10.64
N LYS A 459 -17.85 28.86 -10.87
CA LYS A 459 -18.20 28.42 -12.23
C LYS A 459 -18.90 29.52 -13.04
N GLN A 460 -19.85 30.23 -12.47
CA GLN A 460 -20.57 31.32 -13.13
C GLN A 460 -19.62 32.45 -13.54
N SER A 461 -18.74 32.88 -12.63
CA SER A 461 -17.76 33.95 -12.87
C SER A 461 -16.84 33.63 -14.06
N ILE A 462 -16.47 32.36 -14.23
CA ILE A 462 -15.66 31.90 -15.36
C ILE A 462 -16.48 31.87 -16.65
N MET A 463 -17.71 31.35 -16.60
CA MET A 463 -18.56 31.19 -17.78
C MET A 463 -18.96 32.53 -18.38
N GLN A 464 -19.14 33.56 -17.55
CA GLN A 464 -19.47 34.92 -17.97
C GLN A 464 -18.30 35.68 -18.61
N ARG A 465 -17.05 35.18 -18.51
CA ARG A 465 -15.91 35.88 -19.11
C ARG A 465 -16.01 35.93 -20.65
N PRO A 466 -15.90 37.11 -21.27
CA PRO A 466 -15.86 37.23 -22.72
C PRO A 466 -14.52 36.71 -23.29
N ASN A 467 -14.48 36.46 -24.60
CA ASN A 467 -13.26 36.21 -25.37
C ASN A 467 -12.42 34.98 -24.96
N LEU A 468 -13.04 33.96 -24.36
CA LEU A 468 -12.39 32.69 -24.01
C LEU A 468 -13.20 31.51 -24.55
N THR A 469 -12.49 30.53 -25.10
CA THR A 469 -13.07 29.23 -25.49
C THR A 469 -13.58 28.46 -24.28
N LEU A 470 -14.51 27.53 -24.49
CA LEU A 470 -15.01 26.67 -23.41
C LEU A 470 -13.88 25.87 -22.74
N SER A 471 -12.92 25.35 -23.51
CA SER A 471 -11.77 24.61 -22.98
C SER A 471 -10.90 25.48 -22.06
N GLN A 472 -10.61 26.72 -22.50
CA GLN A 472 -9.88 27.69 -21.67
C GLN A 472 -10.65 27.99 -20.39
N LYS A 473 -11.96 28.28 -20.47
CA LYS A 473 -12.83 28.49 -19.31
C LYS A 473 -12.79 27.30 -18.35
N LEU A 474 -12.94 26.07 -18.84
CA LEU A 474 -12.90 24.87 -18.00
C LEU A 474 -11.54 24.66 -17.31
N SER A 475 -10.44 25.14 -17.90
CA SER A 475 -9.11 25.09 -17.27
C SER A 475 -8.94 26.03 -16.07
N MET A 476 -9.89 26.96 -15.86
CA MET A 476 -9.85 28.00 -14.82
C MET A 476 -10.56 27.61 -13.51
N GLN A 477 -11.01 26.37 -13.43
CA GLN A 477 -11.56 25.75 -12.22
C GLN A 477 -10.97 24.36 -12.03
N LEU A 478 -11.33 23.71 -10.92
CA LEU A 478 -11.00 22.30 -10.70
C LEU A 478 -11.59 21.40 -11.80
N SER A 479 -11.07 20.18 -11.92
CA SER A 479 -11.62 19.22 -12.89
C SER A 479 -13.10 18.93 -12.59
N ALA A 480 -13.86 18.63 -13.65
CA ALA A 480 -15.29 18.29 -13.51
C ALA A 480 -15.50 17.10 -12.56
N GLN A 481 -14.61 16.11 -12.58
CA GLN A 481 -14.66 14.95 -11.71
C GLN A 481 -14.45 15.33 -10.24
N THR A 482 -13.47 16.20 -9.95
CA THR A 482 -13.22 16.68 -8.57
C THR A 482 -14.41 17.50 -8.06
N LEU A 483 -14.95 18.41 -8.87
CA LEU A 483 -16.11 19.22 -8.50
C LEU A 483 -17.36 18.37 -8.27
N ALA A 484 -17.60 17.38 -9.13
CA ALA A 484 -18.70 16.43 -8.97
C ALA A 484 -18.54 15.61 -7.68
N GLY A 485 -17.33 15.08 -7.42
CA GLY A 485 -17.03 14.33 -6.20
C GLY A 485 -17.22 15.16 -4.93
N VAL A 486 -16.74 16.41 -4.91
CA VAL A 486 -16.98 17.35 -3.79
C VAL A 486 -18.48 17.58 -3.58
N LYS A 487 -19.23 17.85 -4.64
CA LYS A 487 -20.69 18.05 -4.55
C LYS A 487 -21.41 16.81 -4.04
N ILE A 488 -21.06 15.63 -4.53
CA ILE A 488 -21.65 14.35 -4.10
C ILE A 488 -21.32 14.11 -2.63
N SER A 489 -20.05 14.20 -2.21
CA SER A 489 -19.66 13.99 -0.81
C SER A 489 -20.34 14.94 0.15
N ILE A 490 -20.43 16.24 -0.19
CA ILE A 490 -21.15 17.21 0.65
C ILE A 490 -22.61 16.81 0.81
N ASN A 491 -23.28 16.45 -0.29
CA ASN A 491 -24.69 16.10 -0.23
C ASN A 491 -24.93 14.81 0.54
N SER A 492 -24.23 13.74 0.17
CA SER A 492 -24.38 12.42 0.76
C SER A 492 -24.00 12.41 2.25
N ILE A 493 -22.83 12.94 2.61
CA ILE A 493 -22.38 12.91 4.02
C ILE A 493 -23.27 13.78 4.89
N THR A 494 -23.67 14.98 4.44
CA THR A 494 -24.58 15.83 5.23
C THR A 494 -25.91 15.12 5.51
N GLU A 495 -26.48 14.45 4.50
CA GLU A 495 -27.75 13.74 4.67
C GLU A 495 -27.60 12.46 5.51
N CYS A 496 -26.46 11.76 5.43
CA CYS A 496 -26.16 10.63 6.29
C CYS A 496 -25.98 11.07 7.75
N VAL A 497 -25.24 12.14 8.01
CA VAL A 497 -25.05 12.70 9.36
C VAL A 497 -26.40 13.07 9.98
N LYS A 498 -27.23 13.84 9.26
CA LYS A 498 -28.57 14.23 9.74
C LYS A 498 -29.43 13.01 10.04
N PHE A 499 -29.47 12.06 9.11
CA PHE A 499 -30.25 10.83 9.29
C PHE A 499 -29.79 10.02 10.51
N MET A 500 -28.48 9.83 10.71
CA MET A 500 -27.97 9.06 11.84
C MET A 500 -28.31 9.73 13.18
N LEU A 501 -28.21 11.06 13.26
CA LEU A 501 -28.58 11.83 14.45
C LEU A 501 -30.11 11.79 14.70
N ASP A 502 -30.94 11.92 13.66
CA ASP A 502 -32.40 11.79 13.75
C ASP A 502 -32.84 10.38 14.22
N GLN A 503 -32.05 9.36 13.91
CA GLN A 503 -32.28 7.99 14.35
C GLN A 503 -31.74 7.70 15.77
N GLY A 504 -31.24 8.71 16.48
CA GLY A 504 -30.83 8.60 17.88
C GLY A 504 -29.34 8.34 18.11
N ALA A 505 -28.46 8.55 17.12
CA ALA A 505 -27.02 8.52 17.37
C ALA A 505 -26.59 9.74 18.23
N ASP A 506 -25.83 9.52 19.30
CA ASP A 506 -25.32 10.59 20.16
C ASP A 506 -24.36 11.54 19.41
N PHE A 507 -23.57 10.98 18.50
CA PHE A 507 -22.63 11.72 17.66
C PHE A 507 -22.30 10.96 16.37
N VAL A 508 -21.77 11.68 15.39
CA VAL A 508 -21.27 11.11 14.12
C VAL A 508 -19.82 11.53 13.85
N LEU A 509 -18.98 10.53 13.58
CA LEU A 509 -17.57 10.70 13.17
C LEU A 509 -17.44 10.50 11.66
N THR A 510 -17.15 11.57 10.92
CA THR A 510 -17.11 11.54 9.45
C THR A 510 -15.91 10.81 8.87
N TYR A 511 -14.87 10.53 9.67
CA TYR A 511 -13.74 9.69 9.25
C TYR A 511 -14.18 8.31 8.76
N ASN A 512 -15.20 7.72 9.41
CA ASN A 512 -15.70 6.38 9.11
C ASN A 512 -16.43 6.27 7.75
N PHE A 513 -16.66 7.40 7.07
CA PHE A 513 -17.20 7.43 5.71
C PHE A 513 -16.11 7.36 4.64
N ASN A 514 -14.82 7.43 5.02
CA ASN A 514 -13.69 7.37 4.11
C ASN A 514 -13.10 5.96 4.08
N GLN A 515 -12.47 5.60 2.95
CA GLN A 515 -11.82 4.29 2.76
C GLN A 515 -10.44 4.21 3.44
N ASP A 516 -10.03 5.22 4.19
CA ASP A 516 -8.77 5.20 4.93
C ASP A 516 -8.96 4.29 6.18
N PRO A 517 -8.10 3.27 6.38
CA PRO A 517 -8.26 2.27 7.44
C PRO A 517 -8.06 2.80 8.86
#